data_AF-A0A3D2H412-F1
#
_entry.id   AF-A0A3D2H412-F1
#
_cell.length_a   1.000
_cell.length_b   1.000
_cell.length_c   1.000
_cell.angle_alpha   90.00
_cell.angle_beta   90.00
_cell.angle_gamma   90.00
#
_symmetry.space_group_name_H-M   'P 1'
#
loop_
_entity.id
_entity.type
_entity.pdbx_description
1 polymer ?
#
loop_
_entity_poly.entity_id
_entity_poly.type
_entity_poly.pdbx_seq_one_letter_code
_entity_poly.pdbx_strand_id
1 'polypeptide(L)'
;MNVYFGTVGLGIRQIRRKIGGRWRMNEKMERLLTILQDVNDEIDFAHERHMVDDGLIDSLELMKIIVALEEAYDVRIDAGEVEPENFNSAEAILALVNSCRKQA
;
A
#
# COMPACT_ATOMS: atom_id res chain seq x y z
N MET A 1 38.05 3.93 -9.51
CA MET A 1 37.28 2.95 -8.72
C MET A 1 36.08 3.66 -8.13
N ASN A 2 34.93 3.63 -8.82
CA ASN A 2 33.63 3.77 -8.18
C ASN A 2 32.52 3.26 -9.11
N VAL A 3 31.48 2.75 -8.48
CA VAL A 3 30.51 1.75 -8.90
C VAL A 3 29.65 2.05 -10.14
N TYR A 4 29.36 0.98 -10.88
CA TYR A 4 28.34 0.86 -11.92
C TYR A 4 26.95 1.23 -11.38
N PHE A 5 26.35 2.30 -11.89
CA PHE A 5 24.90 2.50 -11.79
C PHE A 5 24.24 1.87 -13.01
N GLY A 6 23.70 0.66 -12.80
CA GLY A 6 22.93 -0.08 -13.78
C GLY A 6 21.51 0.47 -13.92
N THR A 7 21.25 0.98 -15.11
CA THR A 7 20.00 1.09 -15.89
C THR A 7 18.65 0.61 -15.32
N VAL A 8 17.70 1.57 -15.38
CA VAL A 8 16.25 1.54 -15.75
C VAL A 8 15.23 0.68 -14.98
N GLY A 9 14.29 1.37 -14.33
CA GLY A 9 12.90 0.97 -14.12
C GLY A 9 11.98 2.16 -14.44
N LEU A 10 10.99 1.95 -15.30
CA LEU A 10 10.10 2.98 -15.84
C LEU A 10 9.16 3.58 -14.78
N GLY A 11 8.95 4.90 -14.88
CA GLY A 11 7.59 5.43 -15.01
C GLY A 11 6.79 5.80 -13.76
N ILE A 12 7.10 6.93 -13.12
CA ILE A 12 6.08 7.86 -12.60
C ILE A 12 6.65 9.30 -12.51
N ARG A 13 6.68 9.99 -13.65
CA ARG A 13 6.70 11.47 -13.69
C ARG A 13 5.26 11.95 -13.55
N GLN A 14 4.78 12.15 -12.33
CA GLN A 14 3.56 12.93 -12.08
C GLN A 14 3.90 14.15 -11.21
N ILE A 15 4.05 15.25 -11.92
CA ILE A 15 4.13 16.61 -11.39
C ILE A 15 2.78 16.92 -10.74
N ARG A 16 2.71 17.07 -9.42
CA ARG A 16 1.54 17.69 -8.76
C ARG A 16 1.96 18.77 -7.77
N ARG A 17 2.04 20.01 -8.27
CA ARG A 17 2.11 21.24 -7.45
C ARG A 17 0.83 21.31 -6.60
N LYS A 18 0.93 21.08 -5.30
CA LYS A 18 -0.23 21.10 -4.40
C LYS A 18 -0.45 22.52 -3.85
N ILE A 19 -1.32 23.27 -4.51
CA ILE A 19 -1.93 24.50 -4.00
C ILE A 19 -3.07 24.13 -3.04
N GLY A 20 -3.11 24.73 -1.84
CA GLY A 20 -4.31 24.86 -1.01
C GLY A 20 -4.83 23.60 -0.31
N GLY A 21 -4.87 23.63 1.01
CA GLY A 21 -5.29 22.50 1.85
C GLY A 21 -6.73 22.04 1.63
N ARG A 22 -6.88 20.76 1.28
CA ARG A 22 -7.95 19.83 1.70
C ARG A 22 -7.59 18.45 1.14
N TRP A 23 -7.18 17.52 2.00
CA TRP A 23 -6.92 16.14 1.56
C TRP A 23 -8.26 15.50 1.15
N ARG A 24 -8.40 15.18 -0.14
CA ARG A 24 -9.59 14.48 -0.68
C ARG A 24 -9.33 12.97 -0.55
N MET A 25 -10.31 12.17 -0.13
CA MET A 25 -10.15 10.72 0.12
C MET A 25 -9.42 9.97 -1.01
N ASN A 26 -9.57 10.42 -2.26
CA ASN A 26 -8.87 9.88 -3.42
C ASN A 26 -7.34 9.90 -3.28
N GLU A 27 -6.73 10.91 -2.62
CA GLU A 27 -5.28 10.97 -2.47
C GLU A 27 -4.73 9.90 -1.53
N LYS A 28 -5.50 9.55 -0.49
CA LYS A 28 -5.11 8.49 0.43
C LYS A 28 -5.14 7.13 -0.26
N MET A 29 -6.14 6.92 -1.13
CA MET A 29 -6.27 5.74 -1.97
C MET A 29 -5.14 5.65 -3.01
N GLU A 30 -4.86 6.73 -3.74
CA GLU A 30 -3.75 6.79 -4.71
C GLU A 30 -2.41 6.49 -4.03
N ARG A 31 -2.18 7.03 -2.84
CA ARG A 31 -0.96 6.77 -2.07
C ARG A 31 -0.88 5.32 -1.62
N LEU A 32 -1.99 4.75 -1.13
CA LEU A 32 -2.04 3.35 -0.74
C LEU A 32 -1.72 2.43 -1.92
N LEU A 33 -2.39 2.64 -3.06
CA LEU A 33 -2.16 1.85 -4.27
C LEU A 33 -0.70 1.95 -4.74
N THR A 34 -0.08 3.14 -4.62
CA THR A 34 1.33 3.31 -4.94
C THR A 34 2.23 2.46 -4.04
N ILE A 35 1.94 2.41 -2.73
CA ILE A 35 2.70 1.59 -1.77
C ILE A 35 2.50 0.11 -2.05
N LEU A 36 1.26 -0.31 -2.30
CA LEU A 36 0.93 -1.70 -2.61
C LEU A 36 1.59 -2.15 -3.92
N GLN A 37 1.60 -1.30 -4.96
CA GLN A 37 2.31 -1.57 -6.22
C GLN A 37 3.83 -1.62 -6.07
N ASP A 38 4.41 -0.89 -5.10
CA ASP A 38 5.84 -0.97 -4.81
C ASP A 38 6.21 -2.32 -4.15
N VAL A 39 5.27 -2.91 -3.40
CA VAL A 39 5.41 -4.24 -2.81
C VAL A 39 5.22 -5.34 -3.85
N ASN A 40 4.14 -5.24 -4.64
CA ASN A 40 3.85 -6.17 -5.72
C ASN A 40 3.10 -5.44 -6.87
N ASP A 41 3.74 -5.30 -8.03
CA ASP A 41 3.10 -4.71 -9.22
C ASP A 41 2.31 -5.72 -10.07
N GLU A 42 2.40 -7.02 -9.75
CA GLU A 42 1.70 -8.10 -10.46
C GLU A 42 0.21 -8.19 -10.08
N ILE A 43 -0.18 -7.71 -8.89
CA ILE A 43 -1.56 -7.75 -8.39
C ILE A 43 -2.24 -6.39 -8.64
N ASP A 44 -3.40 -6.39 -9.30
CA ASP A 44 -4.19 -5.16 -9.50
C ASP A 44 -4.97 -4.79 -8.24
N PHE A 45 -4.28 -4.16 -7.29
CA PHE A 45 -4.87 -3.76 -6.01
C PHE A 45 -6.09 -2.82 -6.12
N ALA A 46 -6.25 -2.15 -7.27
CA ALA A 46 -7.32 -1.17 -7.48
C ALA A 46 -8.65 -1.83 -7.86
N HIS A 47 -8.63 -2.97 -8.54
CA HIS A 47 -9.84 -3.65 -9.00
C HIS A 47 -10.16 -4.91 -8.22
N GLU A 48 -9.15 -5.58 -7.67
CA GLU A 48 -9.33 -6.86 -7.01
C GLU A 48 -9.99 -6.71 -5.63
N ARG A 49 -10.93 -7.61 -5.33
CA ARG A 49 -11.74 -7.59 -4.10
C ARG A 49 -11.67 -8.88 -3.29
N HIS A 50 -10.94 -9.86 -3.78
CA HIS A 50 -10.78 -11.19 -3.17
C HIS A 50 -9.32 -11.63 -3.20
N MET A 51 -8.38 -10.71 -2.92
CA MET A 51 -6.95 -11.00 -3.06
C MET A 51 -6.46 -12.16 -2.20
N VAL A 52 -7.02 -12.30 -1.00
CA VAL A 52 -6.67 -13.39 -0.08
C VAL A 52 -7.48 -14.63 -0.42
N ASP A 53 -8.79 -14.48 -0.68
CA ASP A 53 -9.69 -15.59 -1.02
C ASP A 53 -9.32 -16.30 -2.34
N ASP A 54 -8.88 -15.55 -3.35
CA ASP A 54 -8.44 -16.08 -4.64
C ASP A 54 -6.97 -16.58 -4.60
N GLY A 55 -6.29 -16.42 -3.47
CA GLY A 55 -4.90 -16.86 -3.28
C GLY A 55 -3.88 -16.02 -4.06
N LEU A 56 -4.22 -14.77 -4.40
CA LEU A 56 -3.29 -13.82 -5.01
C LEU A 56 -2.25 -13.33 -4.01
N ILE A 57 -2.65 -13.18 -2.74
CA ILE A 57 -1.77 -12.84 -1.63
C ILE A 57 -1.51 -14.09 -0.79
N ASP A 58 -0.25 -14.54 -0.77
CA ASP A 58 0.22 -15.54 0.18
C ASP A 58 0.61 -14.87 1.53
N SER A 59 0.72 -15.67 2.59
CA SER A 59 1.24 -15.29 3.91
C SER A 59 2.51 -14.43 3.88
N LEU A 60 3.43 -14.69 2.95
CA LEU A 60 4.65 -13.90 2.76
C LEU A 60 4.35 -12.52 2.16
N GLU A 61 3.49 -12.45 1.15
CA GLU A 61 3.06 -11.22 0.50
C GLU A 61 2.30 -10.33 1.49
N LEU A 62 1.40 -10.94 2.26
CA LEU A 62 0.64 -10.28 3.32
C LEU A 62 1.57 -9.61 4.35
N MET A 63 2.62 -10.31 4.78
CA MET A 63 3.63 -9.73 5.68
C MET A 63 4.34 -8.52 5.05
N LYS A 64 4.73 -8.59 3.78
CA LYS A 64 5.38 -7.45 3.10
C LYS A 64 4.45 -6.24 3.03
N ILE A 65 3.18 -6.46 2.70
CA ILE A 65 2.16 -5.41 2.65
C ILE A 65 2.02 -4.76 4.02
N ILE A 66 1.88 -5.56 5.09
CA ILE A 66 1.78 -5.05 6.46
C ILE A 66 2.97 -4.15 6.79
N VAL A 67 4.20 -4.63 6.60
CA VAL A 67 5.42 -3.86 6.91
C VAL A 67 5.47 -2.56 6.11
N ALA A 68 5.18 -2.60 4.80
CA ALA A 68 5.17 -1.41 3.96
C ALA A 68 4.12 -0.37 4.42
N LEU A 69 2.96 -0.82 4.88
CA LEU A 69 1.93 0.05 5.44
C LEU A 69 2.35 0.65 6.78
N GLU A 70 2.91 -0.16 7.67
CA GLU A 70 3.44 0.30 8.96
C GLU A 70 4.51 1.38 8.76
N GLU A 71 5.48 1.18 7.86
CA GLU A 71 6.53 2.14 7.55
C GLU A 71 5.98 3.41 6.85
N ALA A 72 5.03 3.26 5.92
CA ALA A 72 4.52 4.39 5.14
C ALA A 72 3.54 5.29 5.92
N TYR A 73 2.77 4.72 6.84
CA TYR A 73 1.75 5.42 7.62
C TYR A 73 2.11 5.64 9.09
N ASP A 74 3.23 5.05 9.55
CA ASP A 74 3.68 5.11 10.94
C ASP A 74 2.61 4.55 11.91
N VAL A 75 2.09 3.38 11.53
CA VAL A 75 1.07 2.62 12.25
C VAL A 75 1.61 1.25 12.64
N ARG A 76 0.95 0.56 13.56
CA ARG A 76 1.16 -0.89 13.76
C ARG A 76 -0.11 -1.65 13.41
N ILE A 77 0.05 -2.77 12.73
CA ILE A 77 -1.02 -3.71 12.44
C ILE A 77 -0.69 -5.01 13.15
N ASP A 78 -1.44 -5.32 14.20
CA ASP A 78 -1.29 -6.58 14.92
C ASP A 78 -1.82 -7.75 14.08
N ALA A 79 -1.23 -8.93 14.23
CA ALA A 79 -1.64 -10.14 13.50
C ALA A 79 -3.12 -10.51 13.69
N GLY A 80 -3.75 -10.10 14.80
CA GLY A 80 -5.20 -10.30 15.03
C GLY A 80 -6.10 -9.36 14.24
N GLU A 81 -5.56 -8.27 13.68
CA GLU A 81 -6.28 -7.37 12.77
C GLU A 81 -6.09 -7.79 11.30
N VAL A 82 -5.17 -8.74 11.06
CA VAL A 82 -4.86 -9.28 9.74
C VAL A 82 -5.84 -10.40 9.41
N GLU A 83 -7.07 -10.00 9.14
CA GLU A 83 -8.12 -10.88 8.65
C GLU A 83 -8.22 -10.78 7.11
N PRO A 84 -8.57 -11.87 6.41
CA PRO A 84 -8.77 -11.86 4.95
C PRO A 84 -9.71 -10.75 4.50
N GLU A 85 -10.77 -10.49 5.27
CA GLU A 85 -11.76 -9.43 5.00
C GLU A 85 -11.13 -8.03 4.98
N ASN A 86 -10.09 -7.79 5.78
CA ASN A 86 -9.39 -6.50 5.86
C ASN A 86 -8.36 -6.31 4.72
N PHE A 87 -7.93 -7.40 4.09
CA PHE A 87 -6.91 -7.41 3.02
C PHE A 87 -7.46 -7.82 1.65
N ASN A 88 -8.74 -8.15 1.57
CA ASN A 88 -9.41 -8.55 0.35
C ASN A 88 -9.52 -7.40 -0.67
N SER A 89 -9.55 -6.16 -0.21
CA SER A 89 -9.60 -4.98 -1.08
C SER A 89 -8.74 -3.83 -0.55
N ALA A 90 -8.24 -2.98 -1.44
CA ALA A 90 -7.50 -1.80 -1.04
C ALA A 90 -8.33 -0.85 -0.15
N GLU A 91 -9.64 -0.79 -0.34
CA GLU A 91 -10.54 0.02 0.50
C GLU A 91 -10.56 -0.48 1.96
N ALA A 92 -10.58 -1.80 2.17
CA ALA A 92 -10.55 -2.41 3.49
C ALA A 92 -9.20 -2.17 4.19
N ILE A 93 -8.09 -2.31 3.45
CA ILE A 93 -6.75 -1.98 3.94
C ILE A 93 -6.69 -0.50 4.35
N LEU A 94 -7.25 0.40 3.53
CA LEU A 94 -7.30 1.82 3.85
C LEU A 94 -8.14 2.11 5.10
N ALA A 95 -9.24 1.37 5.29
CA ALA A 95 -10.09 1.48 6.46
C ALA A 95 -9.34 1.05 7.72
N LEU A 96 -8.59 -0.05 7.66
CA LEU A 96 -7.73 -0.54 8.74
C LEU A 96 -6.64 0.48 9.11
N VAL A 97 -5.95 1.02 8.11
CA VAL A 97 -4.91 2.04 8.34
C VAL A 97 -5.50 3.34 8.92
N ASN A 98 -6.72 3.71 8.53
CA ASN A 98 -7.38 4.90 9.08
C ASN A 98 -7.96 4.66 10.49
N SER A 99 -8.35 3.43 10.84
CA SER A 99 -8.82 3.10 12.19
C SER A 99 -7.65 3.01 13.17
N CYS A 100 -6.47 2.61 12.70
CA CYS A 100 -5.27 2.55 13.51
C CYS A 100 -4.81 3.96 13.94
N ARG A 101 -4.65 4.16 15.25
CA ARG A 101 -4.21 5.43 15.82
C ARG A 101 -2.70 5.53 15.64
N LYS A 102 -2.21 6.59 14.99
CA LYS A 102 -0.77 6.88 14.86
C LYS A 102 -0.07 6.69 16.19
N GLN A 103 1.01 5.90 16.22
CA GLN A 103 1.89 5.89 17.38
C GLN A 103 2.67 7.20 17.37
N ALA A 104 2.49 8.00 18.42
CA ALA A 104 3.12 9.31 18.57
C ALA A 104 4.45 9.19 19.32
#